data_AF-A0A929III9-F1
#
_entry.id   AF-A0A929III9-F1
#
_cell.length_a   1.000
_cell.length_b   1.000
_cell.length_c   1.000
_cell.angle_alpha   90.00
_cell.angle_beta   90.00
_cell.angle_gamma   90.00
#
_symmetry.space_group_name_H-M   'P 1'
#
loop_
_entity.id
_entity.type
_entity.pdbx_description
1 polymer ?
#
loop_
_entity_poly.entity_id
_entity_poly.type
_entity_poly.pdbx_seq_one_letter_code
_entity_poly.pdbx_strand_id
1 'polypeptide(L)'
;MTPVAQLRAWLSRDINALLLAGALVLAVWPFIQGDPYSLRLLTLAGIYALAAIGYQFVFGHAGALSLAQGTFFGLGAYVAGILSVKAGLGFDLTLPAAILAAGLLAVIVALPVLRLESHYFALATLVVGQMVLLLAVNWESVTG
;
A
#
# COMPACT_ATOMS: atom_id res chain seq x y z
N MET A 1 10.13 -21.09 -31.54
CA MET A 1 9.62 -19.93 -30.76
C MET A 1 8.66 -19.17 -31.67
N THR A 2 7.41 -18.97 -31.26
CA THR A 2 6.38 -18.38 -32.14
C THR A 2 6.62 -16.87 -32.34
N PRO A 3 6.34 -16.30 -33.53
CA PRO A 3 6.56 -14.87 -33.84
C PRO A 3 5.89 -13.90 -32.85
N VAL A 4 4.76 -14.32 -32.27
CA VAL A 4 3.99 -13.55 -31.27
C VAL A 4 4.76 -13.36 -29.95
N ALA A 5 5.59 -14.32 -29.56
CA ALA A 5 6.40 -14.23 -28.33
C ALA A 5 7.54 -13.21 -28.46
N GLN A 6 8.12 -13.08 -29.66
CA GLN A 6 9.16 -12.08 -29.94
C GLN A 6 8.59 -10.66 -30.00
N LEU A 7 7.41 -10.48 -30.61
CA LEU A 7 6.74 -9.17 -30.66
C LEU A 7 6.36 -8.66 -29.27
N ARG A 8 5.83 -9.54 -28.40
CA ARG A 8 5.51 -9.23 -26.99
C ARG A 8 6.75 -8.85 -26.18
N ALA A 9 7.88 -9.51 -26.43
CA ALA A 9 9.15 -9.24 -25.73
C ALA A 9 9.80 -7.92 -26.15
N TRP A 10 9.66 -7.51 -27.42
CA TRP A 10 10.07 -6.19 -27.90
C TRP A 10 9.20 -5.08 -27.30
N LEU A 11 7.87 -5.22 -27.43
CA LEU A 11 6.90 -4.26 -26.87
C LEU A 11 7.07 -4.06 -25.36
N SER A 12 7.32 -5.12 -24.59
CA SER A 12 7.47 -5.02 -23.13
C SER A 12 8.78 -4.36 -22.70
N ARG A 13 9.87 -4.54 -23.45
CA ARG A 13 11.16 -3.90 -23.14
C ARG A 13 11.10 -2.39 -23.33
N ASP A 14 10.54 -1.94 -24.46
CA ASP A 14 10.44 -0.51 -24.77
C ASP A 14 9.46 0.20 -23.84
N ILE A 15 8.32 -0.42 -23.52
CA ILE A 15 7.37 0.11 -22.53
C ILE A 15 7.99 0.21 -21.15
N ASN A 16 8.68 -0.84 -20.68
CA ASN A 16 9.31 -0.81 -19.36
C ASN A 16 10.40 0.26 -19.28
N ALA A 17 11.18 0.45 -20.34
CA ALA A 17 12.19 1.51 -20.41
C ALA A 17 11.56 2.91 -20.34
N LEU A 18 10.44 3.13 -21.05
CA LEU A 18 9.69 4.38 -20.98
C LEU A 18 9.08 4.64 -19.60
N LEU A 19 8.52 3.60 -18.96
CA LEU A 19 7.98 3.69 -17.61
C LEU A 19 9.08 4.02 -16.58
N LEU A 20 10.25 3.37 -16.70
CA LEU A 20 11.40 3.65 -15.84
C LEU A 20 11.94 5.05 -16.04
N ALA A 21 12.06 5.52 -17.29
CA ALA A 21 12.48 6.88 -17.61
C ALA A 21 11.49 7.92 -17.06
N GLY A 22 10.18 7.69 -17.24
CA GLY A 22 9.13 8.54 -16.67
C GLY A 22 9.17 8.61 -15.15
N ALA A 23 9.35 7.47 -14.48
CA ALA A 23 9.48 7.42 -13.02
C ALA A 23 10.72 8.17 -12.51
N LEU A 24 11.86 8.05 -13.21
CA LEU A 24 13.09 8.78 -12.90
C LEU A 24 12.91 10.30 -13.04
N VAL A 25 12.27 10.74 -14.12
CA VAL A 25 11.97 12.16 -14.33
C VAL A 25 11.09 12.71 -13.20
N LEU A 26 10.03 11.98 -12.84
CA LEU A 26 9.13 12.38 -11.74
C LEU A 26 9.84 12.41 -10.38
N ALA A 27 10.77 11.47 -10.12
CA ALA A 27 11.53 11.43 -8.88
C ALA A 27 12.53 12.59 -8.76
N VAL A 28 13.16 12.99 -9.87
CA VAL A 28 14.18 14.07 -9.87
C VAL A 28 13.55 15.46 -9.94
N TRP A 29 12.37 15.58 -10.56
CA TRP A 29 11.66 16.85 -10.78
C TRP A 29 11.54 17.77 -9.56
N PRO A 30 11.09 17.32 -8.37
CA PRO A 30 10.94 18.21 -7.22
C PRO A 30 12.26 18.67 -6.61
N PHE A 31 13.38 17.98 -6.84
CA PHE A 31 14.71 18.44 -6.40
C PHE A 31 15.22 19.64 -7.24
N ILE A 32 14.67 19.84 -8.44
CA ILE A 32 15.02 20.94 -9.33
C ILE A 32 14.17 22.19 -9.01
N GLN A 33 12.86 21.99 -8.75
CA GLN A 33 11.93 23.11 -8.56
C GLN A 33 11.72 23.52 -7.09
N GLY A 34 12.10 22.70 -6.11
CA GLY A 34 12.13 23.05 -4.68
C GLY A 34 10.78 23.41 -4.03
N ASP A 35 9.67 23.31 -4.76
CA ASP A 35 8.35 23.72 -4.29
C ASP A 35 7.74 22.70 -3.30
N PRO A 36 7.33 23.13 -2.08
CA PRO A 36 6.71 22.26 -1.08
C PRO A 36 5.47 21.51 -1.58
N TYR A 37 4.70 22.10 -2.50
CA TYR A 37 3.52 21.44 -3.06
C TYR A 37 3.92 20.25 -3.94
N SER A 38 4.91 20.44 -4.81
CA SER A 38 5.46 19.37 -5.66
C SER A 38 6.04 18.21 -4.85
N LEU A 39 6.77 18.50 -3.77
CA LEU A 39 7.28 17.48 -2.83
C LEU A 39 6.15 16.70 -2.14
N ARG A 40 5.10 17.39 -1.68
CA ARG A 40 3.93 16.74 -1.08
C ARG A 40 3.21 15.84 -2.07
N LEU A 41 3.03 16.29 -3.31
CA LEU A 41 2.38 15.52 -4.36
C LEU A 41 3.17 14.25 -4.70
N LEU A 42 4.50 14.36 -4.85
CA LEU A 42 5.36 13.20 -5.09
C LEU A 42 5.34 12.23 -3.91
N THR A 43 5.33 12.74 -2.67
CA THR A 43 5.23 11.91 -1.47
C THR A 43 3.91 11.12 -1.46
N LEU A 44 2.78 11.77 -1.75
CA LEU A 44 1.48 11.11 -1.85
C LEU A 44 1.47 10.04 -2.96
N ALA A 45 2.01 10.39 -4.13
CA ALA A 45 2.12 9.46 -5.25
C ALA A 45 2.98 8.24 -4.89
N GLY A 46 4.11 8.44 -4.20
CA GLY A 46 4.96 7.35 -3.72
C GLY A 46 4.25 6.45 -2.72
N ILE A 47 3.49 7.02 -1.79
CA ILE A 47 2.68 6.27 -0.82
C ILE A 47 1.64 5.39 -1.53
N TYR A 48 0.89 5.95 -2.48
CA TYR A 48 -0.10 5.18 -3.26
C TYR A 48 0.54 4.16 -4.20
N ALA A 49 1.73 4.45 -4.75
CA ALA A 49 2.49 3.50 -5.54
C ALA A 49 2.92 2.28 -4.69
N LEU A 50 3.42 2.51 -3.47
CA LEU A 50 3.72 1.43 -2.52
C LEU A 50 2.48 0.61 -2.17
N ALA A 51 1.34 1.28 -1.95
CA ALA A 51 0.07 0.60 -1.71
C ALA A 51 -0.36 -0.26 -2.90
N ALA A 52 -0.22 0.24 -4.13
CA ALA A 52 -0.53 -0.49 -5.35
C ALA A 52 0.40 -1.70 -5.57
N ILE A 53 1.70 -1.55 -5.28
CA ILE A 53 2.67 -2.66 -5.32
C ILE A 53 2.28 -3.75 -4.32
N GLY A 54 1.98 -3.36 -3.07
CA GLY A 54 1.50 -4.30 -2.04
C GLY A 54 0.22 -5.03 -2.47
N TYR A 55 -0.71 -4.30 -3.07
CA TYR A 55 -1.94 -4.88 -3.65
C TYR A 55 -1.64 -5.89 -4.77
N GLN A 56 -0.70 -5.56 -5.66
CA GLN A 56 -0.32 -6.42 -6.80
C GLN A 56 0.32 -7.74 -6.34
N PHE A 57 0.97 -7.78 -5.18
CA PHE A 57 1.42 -9.04 -4.60
C PHE A 57 0.23 -9.95 -4.23
N VAL A 58 -0.81 -9.40 -3.61
CA VAL A 58 -1.98 -10.19 -3.21
C VAL A 58 -2.83 -10.57 -4.42
N PHE A 59 -3.25 -9.59 -5.20
CA PHE A 59 -4.13 -9.82 -6.34
C PHE A 59 -3.42 -10.52 -7.51
N GLY A 60 -2.20 -10.08 -7.82
CA GLY A 60 -1.46 -10.57 -8.98
C GLY A 60 -0.76 -11.92 -8.77
N HIS A 61 -0.19 -12.18 -7.58
CA HIS A 61 0.50 -13.45 -7.33
C HIS A 61 -0.37 -14.49 -6.62
N ALA A 62 -1.15 -14.08 -5.61
CA ALA A 62 -2.04 -15.02 -4.92
C ALA A 62 -3.38 -15.23 -5.65
N GLY A 63 -3.72 -14.39 -6.63
CA GLY A 63 -4.96 -14.51 -7.41
C GLY A 63 -6.22 -14.24 -6.60
N ALA A 64 -6.09 -13.62 -5.42
CA ALA A 64 -7.16 -13.39 -4.47
C ALA A 64 -7.47 -11.89 -4.37
N LEU A 65 -8.74 -11.53 -4.54
CA LEU A 65 -9.20 -10.15 -4.41
C LEU A 65 -9.35 -9.80 -2.93
N SER A 66 -8.44 -8.98 -2.39
CA SER A 66 -8.54 -8.46 -1.02
C SER A 66 -9.18 -7.08 -1.00
N LEU A 67 -10.29 -6.93 -0.28
CA LEU A 67 -10.98 -5.65 -0.08
C LEU A 67 -10.57 -4.94 1.22
N ALA A 68 -9.75 -5.58 2.06
CA ALA A 68 -9.25 -5.04 3.33
C ALA A 68 -7.98 -4.18 3.18
N GLN A 69 -7.47 -3.96 1.97
CA GLN A 69 -6.17 -3.31 1.77
C GLN A 69 -6.13 -1.87 2.29
N GLY A 70 -7.25 -1.13 2.16
CA GLY A 70 -7.40 0.18 2.77
C GLY A 70 -7.29 0.15 4.30
N THR A 71 -7.66 -0.95 4.93
CA THR A 71 -7.59 -1.14 6.39
C THR A 71 -6.16 -1.26 6.89
N PHE A 72 -5.33 -2.09 6.25
CA PHE A 72 -3.92 -2.23 6.61
C PHE A 72 -3.15 -0.94 6.36
N PHE A 73 -3.43 -0.30 5.22
CA PHE A 73 -2.86 1.00 4.88
C PHE A 73 -3.26 2.08 5.89
N GLY A 74 -4.54 2.17 6.22
CA GLY A 74 -5.07 3.13 7.19
C GLY A 74 -4.51 2.94 8.59
N LEU A 75 -4.39 1.70 9.08
CA LEU A 75 -3.81 1.42 10.38
C LEU A 75 -2.34 1.87 10.46
N GLY A 76 -1.53 1.54 9.45
CA GLY A 76 -0.14 1.97 9.39
C GLY A 76 0.00 3.49 9.37
N ALA A 77 -0.82 4.17 8.56
CA ALA A 77 -0.86 5.64 8.52
C ALA A 77 -1.29 6.26 9.86
N TYR A 78 -2.25 5.63 10.55
CA TYR A 78 -2.73 6.10 11.84
C TYR A 78 -1.67 5.97 12.94
N VAL A 79 -0.99 4.82 13.00
CA VAL A 79 0.12 4.59 13.93
C VAL A 79 1.25 5.58 13.64
N ALA A 80 1.64 5.75 12.36
CA ALA A 80 2.65 6.72 11.98
C ALA A 80 2.27 8.15 12.38
N GLY A 81 1.00 8.54 12.19
CA GLY A 81 0.47 9.84 12.60
C GLY A 81 0.52 10.06 14.11
N ILE A 82 0.10 9.08 14.92
CA ILE A 82 0.18 9.18 16.39
C ILE A 82 1.62 9.28 16.86
N LEU A 83 2.52 8.43 16.37
CA LEU A 83 3.91 8.41 16.82
C LEU A 83 4.65 9.69 16.43
N SER A 84 4.41 10.19 15.22
CA SER A 84 5.04 11.42 14.74
C SER A 84 4.45 12.67 15.39
N VAL A 85 3.13 12.77 15.53
CA VAL A 85 2.45 14.00 15.98
C VAL A 85 2.30 14.05 17.51
N LYS A 86 1.89 12.95 18.16
CA LYS A 86 1.62 12.92 19.60
C LYS A 86 2.85 12.52 20.42
N ALA A 87 3.63 11.54 19.94
CA ALA A 87 4.81 11.04 20.68
C ALA A 87 6.12 11.75 20.31
N GLY A 88 6.12 12.58 19.25
CA GLY A 88 7.31 13.32 18.79
C GLY A 88 8.47 12.43 18.35
N LEU A 89 8.19 11.17 18.00
CA LEU A 89 9.23 10.21 17.61
C LEU A 89 9.73 10.52 16.19
N GLY A 90 11.04 10.42 16.01
CA GLY A 90 11.68 10.58 14.71
C GLY A 90 11.20 9.56 13.68
N PHE A 91 11.42 9.87 12.39
CA PHE A 91 11.04 9.01 11.28
C PHE A 91 11.59 7.57 11.41
N ASP A 92 12.82 7.45 11.89
CA ASP A 92 13.54 6.17 12.00
C ASP A 92 12.86 5.17 12.95
N LEU A 93 12.13 5.65 13.96
CA LEU A 93 11.38 4.81 14.90
C LEU A 93 9.91 4.69 14.50
N THR A 94 9.34 5.77 13.98
CA THR A 94 7.95 5.80 13.54
C THR A 94 7.69 4.82 12.39
N LEU A 95 8.60 4.76 11.41
CA LEU A 95 8.46 3.89 10.25
C LEU A 95 8.42 2.39 10.60
N PRO A 96 9.42 1.80 11.31
CA PRO A 96 9.36 0.38 11.66
C PRO A 96 8.20 0.07 12.60
N ALA A 97 7.85 0.96 13.53
CA ALA A 97 6.70 0.76 14.41
C ALA A 97 5.37 0.69 13.63
N ALA A 98 5.17 1.58 12.64
CA ALA A 98 3.99 1.55 11.78
C ALA A 98 3.93 0.28 10.91
N ILE A 99 5.08 -0.14 10.35
CA ILE A 99 5.19 -1.38 9.58
C ILE A 99 4.85 -2.60 10.45
N LEU A 100 5.42 -2.66 11.66
CA LEU A 100 5.17 -3.76 12.60
C LEU A 100 3.71 -3.82 13.02
N ALA A 101 3.09 -2.68 13.33
CA ALA A 101 1.68 -2.63 13.72
C ALA A 101 0.74 -3.09 12.59
N ALA A 102 0.94 -2.58 11.37
CA ALA A 102 0.16 -3.00 10.21
C ALA A 102 0.40 -4.48 9.88
N GLY A 103 1.66 -4.94 9.97
CA GLY A 103 2.04 -6.33 9.74
C GLY A 103 1.44 -7.30 10.75
N LEU A 104 1.39 -6.93 12.04
CA LEU A 104 0.75 -7.73 13.07
C LEU A 104 -0.74 -7.94 12.80
N LEU A 105 -1.45 -6.84 12.47
CA LEU A 105 -2.86 -6.93 12.09
C LEU A 105 -3.04 -7.80 10.84
N ALA A 106 -2.17 -7.63 9.84
CA ALA A 106 -2.20 -8.42 8.62
C ALA A 106 -2.00 -9.91 8.89
N VAL A 107 -1.07 -10.30 9.77
CA VAL A 107 -0.87 -11.71 10.15
C VAL A 107 -2.10 -12.27 10.85
N ILE A 108 -2.65 -11.55 11.84
CA ILE A 108 -3.83 -11.98 12.60
C ILE A 108 -5.03 -12.22 11.66
N VAL A 109 -5.22 -11.34 10.68
CA VAL A 109 -6.31 -11.44 9.70
C VAL A 109 -6.03 -12.48 8.63
N ALA A 110 -4.79 -12.53 8.10
CA ALA A 110 -4.46 -13.40 6.98
C ALA A 110 -4.53 -14.88 7.37
N LEU A 111 -4.16 -15.24 8.60
CA LEU A 111 -4.19 -16.63 9.08
C LEU A 111 -5.56 -17.32 8.91
N PRO A 112 -6.69 -16.75 9.36
CA PRO A 112 -8.01 -17.34 9.12
C PRO A 112 -8.49 -17.13 7.68
N VAL A 113 -8.21 -15.98 7.06
CA VAL A 113 -8.78 -15.60 5.77
C VAL A 113 -8.15 -16.38 4.60
N LEU A 114 -6.86 -16.74 4.68
CA LEU A 114 -6.17 -17.55 3.66
C LEU A 114 -6.68 -18.99 3.55
N ARG A 115 -7.48 -19.47 4.51
CA ARG A 115 -8.07 -20.82 4.48
C ARG A 115 -9.35 -20.90 3.63
N LEU A 116 -9.82 -19.77 3.10
CA LEU A 116 -11.07 -19.65 2.36
C LEU A 116 -10.83 -19.81 0.86
N GLU A 117 -11.84 -20.30 0.13
CA GLU A 117 -11.81 -20.26 -1.34
C GLU A 117 -11.93 -18.83 -1.87
N SER A 118 -11.46 -18.61 -3.10
CA SER A 118 -11.20 -17.27 -3.66
C SER A 118 -12.40 -16.31 -3.61
N HIS A 119 -13.64 -16.78 -3.80
CA HIS A 119 -14.84 -15.95 -3.66
C HIS A 119 -15.16 -15.57 -2.19
N TYR A 120 -14.98 -16.53 -1.27
CA TYR A 120 -15.21 -16.30 0.16
C TYR A 120 -14.12 -15.43 0.78
N PHE A 121 -12.90 -15.46 0.23
CA PHE A 121 -11.80 -14.58 0.62
C PHE A 121 -12.17 -13.10 0.42
N ALA A 122 -12.76 -12.74 -0.72
CA ALA A 122 -13.18 -11.36 -1.00
C ALA A 122 -14.24 -10.88 0.00
N LEU A 123 -15.25 -11.72 0.28
CA LEU A 123 -16.30 -11.40 1.27
C LEU A 123 -15.73 -11.27 2.69
N ALA A 124 -14.85 -12.18 3.10
CA ALA A 124 -14.22 -12.13 4.42
C ALA A 124 -13.37 -10.87 4.59
N THR A 125 -12.60 -10.48 3.57
CA THR A 125 -11.81 -9.24 3.63
C THR A 125 -12.68 -7.98 3.64
N LEU A 126 -13.84 -7.98 2.97
CA LEU A 126 -14.82 -6.89 3.10
C LEU A 126 -15.33 -6.76 4.54
N VAL A 127 -15.70 -7.88 5.16
CA VAL A 127 -16.15 -7.89 6.56
C VAL A 127 -15.05 -7.40 7.50
N VAL A 128 -13.79 -7.82 7.29
CA VAL A 128 -12.65 -7.29 8.05
C VAL A 128 -12.53 -5.78 7.90
N GLY A 129 -12.64 -5.26 6.68
CA GLY A 129 -12.60 -3.83 6.45
C GLY A 129 -13.70 -3.09 7.19
N GLN A 130 -14.92 -3.63 7.16
CA GLN A 130 -16.05 -3.06 7.89
C GLN A 130 -15.89 -3.15 9.42
N MET A 131 -15.36 -4.25 9.95
CA MET A 131 -15.10 -4.41 11.38
C MET A 131 -14.10 -3.37 11.88
N VAL A 132 -13.00 -3.14 11.14
CA VAL A 132 -12.02 -2.12 11.53
C VAL A 132 -12.57 -0.71 11.38
N LEU A 133 -13.42 -0.45 10.38
CA LEU A 133 -14.13 0.83 10.27
C LEU A 133 -15.03 1.07 11.48
N LEU A 134 -15.83 0.08 11.88
CA LEU A 134 -16.68 0.17 13.07
C LEU A 134 -15.85 0.39 14.33
N LEU A 135 -14.73 -0.31 14.45
CA LEU A 135 -13.79 -0.14 15.55
C LEU A 135 -13.24 1.29 15.57
N ALA A 136 -12.80 1.81 14.43
CA ALA A 136 -12.30 3.18 14.33
C ALA A 136 -13.36 4.24 14.69
N VAL A 137 -14.63 4.02 14.33
CA VAL A 137 -15.70 4.98 14.65
C VAL A 137 -16.15 4.90 16.11
N ASN A 138 -16.12 3.73 16.74
CA ASN A 138 -16.58 3.56 18.13
C ASN A 138 -15.46 3.74 19.17
N TRP A 139 -14.18 3.69 18.77
CA TRP A 139 -13.06 3.72 19.70
C TRP A 139 -12.61 5.14 20.04
N GLU A 140 -13.50 5.90 20.69
CA GLU A 140 -13.30 7.31 21.04
C GLU A 140 -11.99 7.59 21.79
N SER A 141 -11.56 6.68 22.67
CA SER A 141 -10.32 6.89 23.44
C SER A 141 -9.04 6.91 22.60
N VAL A 142 -9.06 6.28 21.42
CA VAL A 142 -7.90 6.18 20.54
C VAL A 142 -8.02 7.16 19.38
N THR A 143 -9.22 7.35 18.83
CA THR A 143 -9.46 8.23 17.67
C THR A 143 -9.70 9.70 18.03
N GLY A 144 -10.20 9.96 19.24
CA GLY A 144 -10.64 11.29 19.67
C GLY A 144 -12.07 11.58 19.26
#